data_AF-A0A968DX20-F1
#
_entry.id   AF-A0A968DX20-F1
#
_cell.length_a   1.000
_cell.length_b   1.000
_cell.length_c   1.000
_cell.angle_alpha   90.00
_cell.angle_beta   90.00
_cell.angle_gamma   90.00
#
_symmetry.space_group_name_H-M   'P 1'
#
loop_
_entity.id
_entity.type
_entity.pdbx_description
1 polymer ?
#
loop_
_entity_poly.entity_id
_entity_poly.type
_entity_poly.pdbx_seq_one_letter_code
_entity_poly.pdbx_strand_id
1 'polypeptide(L)'
;MNSPKKGFLESFKQYHFEVKHLLVIFAILVFFLILVSFVHKTSLQELLVNTQDWYQQDSAERMANLTATSLELLLETIAESETVTNDEIQQSIQAFNIILTQQKLQQSVYEVCLLVQQSEDIIAIDDGSTLYNYFFNNRNNKDLSASNDDHTQAIRFYQDKLKNQLMENEQIYSIREDDKIFHVFVPFVPKGEFVGAVYIKNAPDFSLITSEIITSYDLTALIFAALITLGLIAMFYISSYTVKERDETQQLLLQEQEKYLLEKIDRQKEELFTKRIYHTHHKAEKVMGFIKDDLRNLSGNNIKEIQDRLTRYANFVSRVIYDMKWYDPPLQAIRNPLFRT
;
A
#
# COMPACT_ATOMS: atom_id res chain seq x y z
N MET A 1 -23.31 -39.85 -36.49
CA MET A 1 -22.40 -38.91 -37.19
C MET A 1 -22.24 -37.71 -36.27
N ASN A 2 -21.10 -37.65 -35.58
CA ASN A 2 -20.85 -36.72 -34.47
C ASN A 2 -20.36 -35.37 -35.00
N SER A 3 -21.08 -34.31 -34.68
CA SER A 3 -20.64 -32.91 -34.81
C SER A 3 -19.54 -32.62 -33.77
N PRO A 4 -18.41 -32.01 -34.14
CA PRO A 4 -17.37 -31.69 -33.18
C PRO A 4 -17.84 -30.50 -32.33
N LYS A 5 -17.77 -30.66 -31.01
CA LYS A 5 -17.92 -29.59 -30.01
C LYS A 5 -16.91 -28.48 -30.34
N LYS A 6 -17.38 -27.38 -30.91
CA LYS A 6 -16.60 -26.13 -30.98
C LYS A 6 -16.34 -25.68 -29.55
N GLY A 7 -15.06 -25.65 -29.20
CA GLY A 7 -14.59 -25.55 -27.83
C GLY A 7 -14.79 -24.16 -27.24
N PHE A 8 -15.02 -24.14 -25.93
CA PHE A 8 -14.95 -22.98 -25.02
C PHE A 8 -13.70 -22.09 -25.21
N LEU A 9 -12.68 -22.56 -25.92
CA LEU A 9 -11.42 -21.89 -26.21
C LEU A 9 -11.51 -20.77 -27.26
N GLU A 10 -12.50 -20.77 -28.17
CA GLU A 10 -12.60 -19.71 -29.19
C GLU A 10 -13.24 -18.41 -28.66
N SER A 11 -14.15 -18.49 -27.69
CA SER A 11 -14.76 -17.30 -27.06
C SER A 11 -13.77 -16.50 -26.20
N PHE A 12 -12.70 -17.13 -25.70
CA PHE A 12 -11.64 -16.47 -24.91
C PHE A 12 -10.68 -15.61 -25.75
N LYS A 13 -10.74 -15.70 -27.07
CA LYS A 13 -9.77 -15.04 -27.97
C LYS A 13 -10.08 -13.56 -28.18
N GLN A 14 -11.34 -13.13 -28.03
CA GLN A 14 -11.76 -11.73 -28.17
C GLN A 14 -11.70 -10.96 -26.84
N TYR A 15 -11.84 -11.64 -25.70
CA TYR A 15 -11.62 -11.10 -24.33
C TYR A 15 -10.16 -10.79 -23.99
N HIS A 16 -9.24 -11.15 -24.89
CA HIS A 16 -7.84 -11.28 -24.58
C HIS A 16 -7.10 -9.95 -24.42
N PHE A 17 -7.63 -8.84 -24.96
CA PHE A 17 -6.92 -7.56 -24.97
C PHE A 17 -7.14 -6.77 -23.67
N GLU A 18 -8.39 -6.54 -23.25
CA GLU A 18 -8.69 -5.73 -22.05
C GLU A 18 -8.32 -6.45 -20.74
N VAL A 19 -8.59 -7.75 -20.64
CA VAL A 19 -8.26 -8.56 -19.45
C VAL A 19 -6.74 -8.64 -19.23
N LYS A 20 -5.93 -8.65 -20.30
CA LYS A 20 -4.46 -8.60 -20.18
C LYS A 20 -3.96 -7.30 -19.58
N HIS A 21 -4.53 -6.16 -19.98
CA HIS A 21 -4.11 -4.87 -19.43
C HIS A 21 -4.45 -4.76 -17.95
N LEU A 22 -5.63 -5.25 -17.57
CA LEU A 22 -6.06 -5.30 -16.17
C LEU A 22 -5.17 -6.23 -15.33
N LEU A 23 -4.79 -7.39 -15.87
CA LEU A 23 -3.88 -8.33 -15.22
C LEU A 23 -2.46 -7.74 -15.09
N VAL A 24 -1.97 -7.03 -16.10
CA VAL A 24 -0.68 -6.33 -16.04
C VAL A 24 -0.70 -5.23 -14.98
N ILE A 25 -1.76 -4.41 -14.93
CA ILE A 25 -1.93 -3.38 -13.88
C ILE A 25 -1.99 -4.03 -12.50
N PHE A 26 -2.71 -5.14 -12.36
CA PHE A 26 -2.79 -5.90 -11.12
C PHE A 26 -1.42 -6.42 -10.68
N ALA A 27 -0.64 -7.03 -11.58
CA ALA A 27 0.69 -7.53 -11.27
C ALA A 27 1.65 -6.39 -10.87
N ILE A 28 1.59 -5.26 -11.56
CA ILE A 28 2.36 -4.06 -11.23
C ILE A 28 1.98 -3.54 -9.84
N LEU A 29 0.68 -3.45 -9.53
CA LEU A 29 0.18 -3.01 -8.23
C LEU A 29 0.64 -3.93 -7.10
N VAL A 30 0.52 -5.25 -7.27
CA VAL A 30 0.99 -6.22 -6.28
C VAL A 30 2.49 -6.10 -6.06
N PHE A 31 3.27 -5.94 -7.14
CA PHE A 31 4.71 -5.73 -7.05
C PHE A 31 5.06 -4.46 -6.26
N PHE A 32 4.42 -3.33 -6.57
CA PHE A 32 4.64 -2.09 -5.83
C PHE A 32 4.18 -2.18 -4.37
N LEU A 33 3.09 -2.90 -4.09
CA LEU A 33 2.60 -3.12 -2.73
C LEU A 33 3.64 -3.88 -1.89
N ILE A 34 4.21 -4.95 -2.45
CA ILE A 34 5.27 -5.74 -1.81
C ILE A 34 6.52 -4.88 -1.60
N LEU A 35 6.92 -4.11 -2.61
CA LEU A 35 8.10 -3.25 -2.56
C LEU A 35 7.96 -2.16 -1.48
N VAL A 36 6.83 -1.45 -1.46
CA VAL A 36 6.54 -0.43 -0.45
C VAL A 36 6.52 -1.03 0.95
N SER A 37 5.86 -2.19 1.12
CA SER A 37 5.83 -2.90 2.40
C SER A 37 7.23 -3.27 2.89
N PHE A 38 8.09 -3.76 2.00
CA PHE A 38 9.47 -4.12 2.33
C PHE A 38 10.33 -2.91 2.71
N VAL A 39 10.27 -1.84 1.91
CA VAL A 39 11.00 -0.59 2.19
C VAL A 39 10.56 0.00 3.53
N HIS A 40 9.25 0.05 3.75
CA HIS A 40 8.70 0.64 4.98
C HIS A 40 9.06 -0.18 6.22
N LYS A 41 8.99 -1.52 6.15
CA LYS A 41 9.40 -2.41 7.25
C LYS A 41 10.88 -2.22 7.61
N THR A 42 11.73 -2.19 6.61
CA THR A 42 13.18 -2.00 6.79
C THR A 42 13.47 -0.63 7.42
N SER A 43 12.85 0.42 6.88
CA SER A 43 13.01 1.79 7.40
C SER A 43 12.50 1.94 8.84
N LEU A 44 11.37 1.31 9.18
CA LEU A 44 10.82 1.35 10.53
C LEU A 44 11.71 0.59 11.52
N GLN A 45 12.22 -0.58 11.13
CA GLN A 45 13.16 -1.33 11.96
C GLN A 45 14.45 -0.54 12.20
N GLU A 46 15.02 0.06 11.16
CA GLU A 46 16.23 0.89 11.27
C GLU A 46 15.99 2.13 12.16
N LEU A 47 14.86 2.82 11.98
CA LEU A 47 14.49 3.96 12.81
C LEU A 47 14.36 3.52 14.27
N LEU A 48 13.63 2.44 14.55
CA LEU A 48 13.43 1.96 15.92
C LEU A 48 14.74 1.55 16.59
N VAL A 49 15.60 0.81 15.90
CA VAL A 49 16.92 0.41 16.43
C VAL A 49 17.78 1.64 16.72
N ASN A 50 17.88 2.58 15.78
CA ASN A 50 18.67 3.81 15.97
C ASN A 50 18.11 4.68 17.11
N THR A 51 16.79 4.78 17.24
CA THR A 51 16.18 5.51 18.36
C THR A 51 16.33 4.79 19.68
N GLN A 52 16.32 3.45 19.67
CA GLN A 52 16.45 2.64 20.88
C GLN A 52 17.77 2.92 21.59
N ASP A 53 18.88 2.98 20.86
CA ASP A 53 20.20 3.29 21.44
C ASP A 53 20.21 4.65 22.16
N TRP A 54 19.60 5.66 21.54
CA TRP A 54 19.48 7.00 22.11
C TRP A 54 18.60 7.00 23.37
N TYR A 55 17.43 6.33 23.31
CA TYR A 55 16.54 6.21 24.45
C TYR A 55 17.14 5.40 25.60
N GLN A 56 17.94 4.37 25.32
CA GLN A 56 18.66 3.60 26.33
C GLN A 56 19.66 4.47 27.08
N GLN A 57 20.47 5.23 26.34
CA GLN A 57 21.43 6.14 26.94
C GLN A 57 20.74 7.25 27.76
N ASP A 58 19.74 7.93 27.20
CA ASP A 58 18.99 8.98 27.91
C ASP A 58 18.30 8.44 29.16
N SER A 59 17.66 7.26 29.07
CA SER A 59 17.03 6.61 30.21
C SER A 59 18.05 6.29 31.31
N ALA A 60 19.25 5.83 30.95
CA ALA A 60 20.29 5.51 31.90
C ALA A 60 20.84 6.77 32.59
N GLU A 61 21.14 7.81 31.81
CA GLU A 61 21.66 9.09 32.30
C GLU A 61 20.65 9.80 33.20
N ARG A 62 19.39 9.84 32.79
CA ARG A 62 18.31 10.47 33.56
C ARG A 62 18.06 9.75 34.88
N MET A 63 18.11 8.42 34.89
CA MET A 63 17.97 7.62 36.11
C MET A 63 19.10 7.88 37.10
N ALA A 64 20.35 7.92 36.61
CA ALA A 64 21.50 8.24 37.44
C ALA A 64 21.43 9.67 37.98
N ASN A 65 21.04 10.63 37.14
CA ASN A 65 20.88 12.02 37.56
C ASN A 65 19.84 12.17 38.66
N LEU A 66 18.65 11.56 38.50
CA LEU A 66 17.61 11.57 39.52
C LEU A 66 18.08 10.94 40.84
N THR A 67 18.89 9.89 40.77
CA THR A 67 19.44 9.22 41.95
C THR A 67 20.43 10.14 42.67
N ALA A 68 21.35 10.77 41.92
CA ALA A 68 22.31 11.73 42.47
C ALA A 68 21.60 12.92 43.13
N THR A 69 20.68 13.58 42.41
CA THR A 69 19.91 14.71 42.94
C THR A 69 19.10 14.30 44.19
N SER A 70 18.52 13.09 44.21
CA SER A 70 17.79 12.62 45.40
C SER A 70 18.70 12.44 46.60
N LEU A 71 19.92 11.93 46.40
CA LEU A 71 20.92 11.80 47.47
C LEU A 71 21.41 13.18 47.94
N GLU A 72 21.64 14.12 47.01
CA GLU A 72 22.07 15.50 47.32
C GLU A 72 21.02 16.22 48.17
N LEU A 73 19.76 16.23 47.71
CA LEU A 73 18.65 16.88 48.42
C LEU A 73 18.44 16.28 49.82
N LEU A 74 18.53 14.96 49.95
CA LEU A 74 18.38 14.30 51.22
C LEU A 74 19.51 14.66 52.18
N LEU A 75 20.74 14.69 51.68
CA LEU A 75 21.91 15.08 52.46
C LEU A 75 21.85 16.54 52.89
N GLU A 76 21.39 17.44 52.01
CA GLU A 76 21.14 18.85 52.36
C GLU A 76 20.08 18.98 53.44
N THR A 77 18.96 18.26 53.30
CA THR A 77 17.86 18.27 54.28
C THR A 77 18.34 17.79 55.66
N ILE A 78 19.12 16.71 55.72
CA ILE A 78 19.66 16.19 57.00
C ILE A 78 20.69 17.17 57.58
N ALA A 79 21.51 17.81 56.76
CA ALA A 79 22.54 18.72 57.23
C ALA A 79 21.99 20.05 57.78
N GLU A 80 20.70 20.36 57.57
CA GLU A 80 20.02 21.52 58.16
C GLU A 80 19.36 21.24 59.52
N SER A 81 19.27 19.97 59.96
CA SER A 81 18.66 19.66 61.25
C SER A 81 19.62 19.92 62.43
N GLU A 82 19.29 20.91 63.28
CA GLU A 82 20.15 21.38 64.38
C GLU A 82 20.20 20.42 65.59
N THR A 83 19.27 19.47 65.69
CA THR A 83 19.24 18.46 66.76
C THR A 83 18.94 17.10 66.16
N VAL A 84 19.89 16.17 66.22
CA VAL A 84 19.74 14.83 65.67
C VAL A 84 19.53 13.83 66.80
N THR A 85 18.31 13.33 66.93
CA THR A 85 17.96 12.18 67.78
C THR A 85 18.37 10.87 67.11
N ASN A 86 18.58 9.81 67.91
CA ASN A 86 18.90 8.48 67.36
C ASN A 86 17.83 7.97 66.38
N ASP A 87 16.56 8.35 66.57
CA ASP A 87 15.47 7.98 65.66
C ASP A 87 15.58 8.70 64.31
N GLU A 88 15.99 9.98 64.29
CA GLU A 88 16.25 10.74 63.06
C GLU A 88 17.46 10.21 62.29
N ILE A 89 18.49 9.71 62.99
CA ILE A 89 19.62 8.99 62.35
C ILE A 89 19.11 7.75 61.62
N GLN A 90 18.30 6.93 62.28
CA GLN A 90 17.77 5.70 61.68
C GLN A 90 16.85 6.01 60.48
N GLN A 91 16.01 7.04 60.57
CA GLN A 91 15.19 7.49 59.45
C GLN A 91 16.03 7.97 58.27
N SER A 92 17.12 8.69 58.53
CA SER A 92 18.06 9.16 57.51
C SER A 92 18.75 8.01 56.80
N ILE A 93 19.29 7.04 57.55
CA ILE A 93 19.91 5.82 57.02
C ILE A 93 18.90 5.02 56.19
N GLN A 94 17.66 4.89 56.68
CA GLN A 94 16.60 4.20 55.97
C GLN A 94 16.26 4.91 54.64
N ALA A 95 16.20 6.24 54.63
CA ALA A 95 15.91 6.99 53.42
C ALA A 95 17.03 6.87 52.37
N PHE A 96 18.30 6.91 52.79
CA PHE A 96 19.43 6.59 51.90
C PHE A 96 19.33 5.17 51.34
N ASN A 97 19.04 4.18 52.19
CA ASN A 97 18.86 2.80 51.74
C ASN A 97 17.69 2.65 50.76
N ILE A 98 16.58 3.37 50.96
CA ILE A 98 15.47 3.39 50.01
C ILE A 98 15.96 3.92 48.67
N ILE A 99 16.67 5.05 48.61
CA ILE A 99 17.16 5.61 47.36
C ILE A 99 18.12 4.62 46.66
N LEU A 100 19.09 4.04 47.36
CA LEU A 100 20.08 3.14 46.77
C LEU A 100 19.48 1.77 46.38
N THR A 101 18.55 1.24 47.16
CA THR A 101 17.94 -0.09 46.94
C THR A 101 16.78 -0.04 45.95
N GLN A 102 15.96 1.02 45.96
CA GLN A 102 14.81 1.14 45.07
C GLN A 102 15.22 1.18 43.59
N GLN A 103 16.41 1.72 43.29
CA GLN A 103 16.96 1.65 41.95
C GLN A 103 17.39 0.23 41.58
N LYS A 104 18.05 -0.51 42.49
CA LYS A 104 18.41 -1.93 42.30
C LYS A 104 17.18 -2.84 42.10
N LEU A 105 16.00 -2.46 42.62
CA LEU A 105 14.74 -3.20 42.42
C LEU A 105 14.15 -3.04 41.01
N GLN A 106 14.60 -2.07 40.22
CA GLN A 106 14.24 -1.99 38.81
C GLN A 106 15.04 -3.03 38.03
N GLN A 107 14.37 -3.82 37.18
CA GLN A 107 14.96 -4.98 36.48
C GLN A 107 16.18 -4.68 35.59
N SER A 108 16.46 -3.39 35.34
CA SER A 108 17.55 -2.92 34.51
C SER A 108 18.79 -2.47 35.28
N VAL A 109 18.79 -2.39 36.62
CA VAL A 109 19.94 -1.88 37.39
C VAL A 109 20.71 -3.01 38.05
N TYR A 110 22.00 -3.07 37.77
CA TYR A 110 22.91 -4.06 38.34
C TYR A 110 23.67 -3.54 39.55
N GLU A 111 24.01 -2.26 39.55
CA GLU A 111 24.95 -1.70 40.51
C GLU A 111 24.64 -0.21 40.74
N VAL A 112 24.68 0.23 41.99
CA VAL A 112 24.52 1.64 42.39
C VAL A 112 25.45 1.87 43.58
N CYS A 113 26.34 2.85 43.48
CA CYS A 113 27.20 3.26 44.58
C CYS A 113 27.63 4.73 44.43
N LEU A 114 28.02 5.35 45.53
CA LEU A 114 28.67 6.65 45.55
C LEU A 114 30.19 6.43 45.65
N LEU A 115 30.92 6.95 44.67
CA LEU A 115 32.37 6.94 44.64
C LEU A 115 32.89 8.24 45.25
N VAL A 116 33.56 8.16 46.40
CA VAL A 116 34.14 9.32 47.07
C VAL A 116 35.63 9.12 47.32
N GLN A 117 36.37 10.22 47.36
CA GLN A 117 37.79 10.19 47.71
C GLN A 117 37.95 10.35 49.22
N GLN A 118 38.61 9.38 49.85
CA GLN A 118 39.03 9.48 51.24
C GLN A 118 40.56 9.39 51.33
N SER A 119 41.21 10.51 51.65
CA SER A 119 42.67 10.65 51.60
C SER A 119 43.24 10.37 50.19
N GLU A 120 43.91 9.23 49.98
CA GLU A 120 44.48 8.82 48.69
C GLU A 120 43.69 7.70 47.99
N ASP A 121 42.75 7.07 48.70
CA ASP A 121 41.97 5.95 48.15
C ASP A 121 40.56 6.39 47.73
N ILE A 122 40.02 5.69 46.76
CA ILE A 122 38.62 5.85 46.33
C ILE A 122 37.82 4.72 46.94
N ILE A 123 36.77 5.08 47.66
CA ILE A 123 35.85 4.15 48.28
C ILE A 123 34.51 4.17 47.55
N ALA A 124 33.93 2.99 47.36
CA ALA A 124 32.56 2.82 46.89
C ALA A 124 31.62 2.63 48.08
N ILE A 125 30.61 3.49 48.19
CA ILE A 125 29.60 3.46 49.24
C ILE A 125 28.27 3.06 48.62
N ASP A 126 27.73 1.90 48.98
CA ASP A 126 26.46 1.39 48.45
C ASP A 126 25.38 1.16 49.52
N ASP A 127 25.69 1.46 50.79
CA ASP A 127 24.76 1.41 51.91
C ASP A 127 24.61 2.77 52.62
N GLY A 128 23.40 3.03 53.11
CA GLY A 128 23.04 4.28 53.76
C GLY A 128 23.73 4.51 55.11
N SER A 129 24.20 3.46 55.79
CA SER A 129 24.85 3.59 57.10
C SER A 129 26.28 4.11 56.95
N THR A 130 27.04 3.56 55.99
CA THR A 130 28.36 4.03 55.58
C THR A 130 28.28 5.43 55.00
N LEU A 131 27.26 5.72 54.18
CA LEU A 131 27.01 7.04 53.63
C LEU A 131 26.75 8.09 54.71
N TYR A 132 25.84 7.81 55.65
CA TYR A 132 25.55 8.70 56.78
C TYR A 132 26.81 8.93 57.63
N ASN A 133 27.55 7.86 57.95
CA ASN A 133 28.75 7.97 58.75
C ASN A 133 29.85 8.79 58.07
N TYR A 134 30.01 8.65 56.75
CA TYR A 134 30.98 9.41 55.95
C TYR A 134 30.72 10.92 56.02
N PHE A 135 29.46 11.35 55.98
CA PHE A 135 29.11 12.78 55.99
C PHE A 135 28.96 13.39 57.39
N PHE A 136 28.49 12.63 58.38
CA PHE A 136 28.09 13.20 59.69
C PHE A 136 28.93 12.73 60.89
N ASN A 137 29.45 11.50 60.90
CA ASN A 137 30.11 10.89 62.07
C ASN A 137 31.65 10.84 62.00
N ASN A 138 32.26 11.84 61.35
CA ASN A 138 33.71 12.12 61.32
C ASN A 138 34.49 11.45 60.15
N ARG A 139 34.96 12.28 59.20
CA ARG A 139 35.73 11.93 57.99
C ARG A 139 37.06 11.17 58.24
N ASN A 140 37.52 11.09 59.49
CA ASN A 140 38.84 10.57 59.87
C ASN A 140 38.87 9.12 60.36
N ASN A 141 37.75 8.39 60.34
CA ASN A 141 37.77 6.98 60.70
C ASN A 141 38.29 6.14 59.54
N LYS A 142 39.50 5.60 59.70
CA LYS A 142 40.19 4.71 58.74
C LYS A 142 39.52 3.32 58.57
N ASP A 143 38.51 3.02 59.37
CA ASP A 143 37.82 1.73 59.42
C ASP A 143 36.43 1.76 58.74
N LEU A 144 36.23 2.60 57.71
CA LEU A 144 35.13 2.38 56.78
C LEU A 144 35.47 1.13 55.97
N SER A 145 34.95 -0.02 56.40
CA SER A 145 34.98 -1.25 55.61
C SER A 145 34.09 -1.07 54.39
N ALA A 146 34.61 -0.39 53.37
CA ALA A 146 33.94 -0.23 52.09
C ALA A 146 33.79 -1.59 51.41
N SER A 147 32.63 -1.84 50.81
CA SER A 147 32.37 -3.01 49.96
C SER A 147 33.13 -2.87 48.63
N ASN A 148 34.47 -2.88 48.69
CA ASN A 148 35.30 -2.60 47.51
C ASN A 148 35.35 -3.78 46.53
N ASP A 149 35.09 -5.02 46.97
CA ASP A 149 35.17 -6.19 46.09
C ASP A 149 34.08 -6.16 45.00
N ASP A 150 32.86 -5.72 45.33
CA ASP A 150 31.73 -5.71 44.40
C ASP A 150 31.77 -4.56 43.38
N HIS A 151 32.55 -3.51 43.65
CA HIS A 151 32.58 -2.25 42.86
C HIS A 151 33.92 -1.97 42.16
N THR A 152 34.78 -2.99 42.02
CA THR A 152 36.16 -2.83 41.49
C THR A 152 36.19 -2.20 40.08
N GLN A 153 35.22 -2.53 39.21
CA GLN A 153 35.16 -1.99 37.84
C GLN A 153 34.81 -0.49 37.86
N ALA A 154 33.85 -0.08 38.69
CA ALA A 154 33.44 1.32 38.85
C ALA A 154 34.59 2.18 39.38
N ILE A 155 35.31 1.69 40.39
CA ILE A 155 36.47 2.38 40.98
C ILE A 155 37.56 2.60 39.93
N ARG A 156 37.89 1.58 39.12
CA ARG A 156 38.89 1.71 38.05
C ARG A 156 38.49 2.74 37.00
N PHE A 157 37.26 2.71 36.49
CA PHE A 157 36.80 3.69 35.50
C PHE A 157 36.85 5.11 36.03
N TYR A 158 36.47 5.31 37.29
CA TYR A 158 36.52 6.60 37.93
C TYR A 158 37.96 7.10 38.16
N GLN A 159 38.85 6.24 38.68
CA GLN A 159 40.26 6.56 38.95
C GLN A 159 41.05 6.90 37.68
N ASP A 160 40.94 6.08 36.64
CA ASP A 160 41.87 6.14 35.51
C ASP A 160 41.57 7.28 34.52
N LYS A 161 40.29 7.66 34.36
CA LYS A 161 39.86 8.52 33.25
C LYS A 161 38.89 9.63 33.63
N LEU A 162 37.97 9.38 34.57
CA LEU A 162 36.81 10.25 34.75
C LEU A 162 36.94 11.25 35.90
N LYS A 163 37.75 10.97 36.92
CA LYS A 163 37.85 11.83 38.12
C LYS A 163 38.12 13.31 37.80
N ASN A 164 39.18 13.59 37.05
CA ASN A 164 39.54 14.98 36.70
C ASN A 164 38.50 15.60 35.77
N GLN A 165 37.93 14.83 34.84
CA GLN A 165 36.94 15.31 33.89
C GLN A 165 35.62 15.68 34.58
N LEU A 166 35.19 14.87 35.56
CA LEU A 166 33.99 15.12 36.36
C LEU A 166 34.17 16.32 37.28
N MET A 167 35.35 16.48 37.88
CA MET A 167 35.67 17.61 38.75
C MET A 167 35.78 18.95 37.99
N GLU A 168 36.30 18.94 36.76
CA GLU A 168 36.46 20.16 35.95
C GLU A 168 35.19 20.58 35.21
N ASN A 169 34.42 19.61 34.69
CA ASN A 169 33.29 19.90 33.79
C ASN A 169 31.93 19.74 34.45
N GLU A 170 31.83 19.01 35.57
CA GLU A 170 30.57 18.70 36.27
C GLU A 170 29.47 18.17 35.32
N GLN A 171 29.86 17.35 34.34
CA GLN A 171 28.97 16.74 33.35
C GLN A 171 28.76 15.26 33.62
N ILE A 172 27.60 14.73 33.25
CA ILE A 172 27.31 13.30 33.29
C ILE A 172 28.15 12.60 32.23
N TYR A 173 28.81 11.50 32.61
CA TYR A 173 29.56 10.65 31.70
C TYR A 173 28.97 9.26 31.66
N SER A 174 28.74 8.74 30.45
CA SER A 174 28.28 7.38 30.22
C SER A 174 29.31 6.59 29.40
N ILE A 175 29.66 5.39 29.87
CA ILE A 175 30.50 4.43 29.15
C ILE A 175 29.64 3.23 28.79
N ARG A 176 29.71 2.80 27.53
CA ARG A 176 28.95 1.65 27.02
C ARG A 176 29.81 0.39 27.00
N GLU A 177 29.32 -0.68 27.62
CA GLU A 177 29.87 -2.04 27.62
C GLU A 177 28.91 -2.96 26.83
N ASP A 178 29.44 -3.68 25.84
CA ASP A 178 28.71 -4.68 25.02
C ASP A 178 27.37 -4.21 24.42
N ASP A 179 27.30 -2.94 23.99
CA ASP A 179 26.14 -2.28 23.36
C ASP A 179 24.82 -2.23 24.18
N LYS A 180 24.79 -2.79 25.38
CA LYS A 180 23.57 -2.88 26.20
C LYS A 180 23.74 -2.41 27.63
N ILE A 181 24.97 -2.43 28.15
CA ILE A 181 25.27 -2.08 29.52
C ILE A 181 25.84 -0.67 29.53
N PHE A 182 25.26 0.19 30.35
CA PHE A 182 25.69 1.56 30.56
C PHE A 182 26.27 1.70 31.96
N HIS A 183 27.48 2.26 32.01
CA HIS A 183 28.15 2.70 33.22
C HIS A 183 28.04 4.22 33.26
N VAL A 184 27.14 4.73 34.09
CA VAL A 184 26.84 6.16 34.18
C VAL A 184 27.46 6.72 35.45
N PHE A 185 28.19 7.82 35.29
CA PHE A 185 28.82 8.58 36.36
C PHE A 185 28.22 9.98 36.39
N VAL A 186 27.60 10.32 37.51
CA VAL A 186 27.00 11.63 37.75
C VAL A 186 27.83 12.34 38.82
N PRO A 187 28.34 13.55 38.56
CA PRO A 187 29.06 14.31 39.58
C PRO A 187 28.15 14.53 40.80
N PHE A 188 28.70 14.33 41.99
CA PHE A 188 27.98 14.48 43.25
C PHE A 188 28.51 15.73 43.95
N VAL A 189 27.70 16.78 43.97
CA VAL A 189 28.10 18.15 44.34
C VAL A 189 27.16 18.72 45.41
N PRO A 190 27.03 18.06 46.58
CA PRO A 190 26.16 18.57 47.65
C PRO A 190 26.63 19.95 48.11
N LYS A 191 25.71 20.91 48.27
CA LYS A 191 26.02 22.29 48.69
C LYS A 191 27.04 23.02 47.79
N GLY A 192 27.24 22.58 46.54
CA GLY A 192 28.16 23.22 45.60
C GLY A 192 29.64 22.81 45.77
N GLU A 193 29.95 21.82 46.60
CA GLU A 193 31.30 21.25 46.69
C GLU A 193 31.36 19.87 46.03
N PHE A 194 32.27 19.67 45.09
CA PHE A 194 32.48 18.37 44.45
C PHE A 194 33.04 17.36 45.47
N VAL A 195 32.26 16.32 45.79
CA VAL A 195 32.65 15.28 46.75
C VAL A 195 33.03 13.98 46.04
N GLY A 196 32.46 13.71 44.87
CA GLY A 196 32.67 12.45 44.17
C GLY A 196 31.71 12.26 43.00
N ALA A 197 31.35 11.01 42.73
CA ALA A 197 30.41 10.68 41.66
C ALA A 197 29.47 9.54 42.07
N VAL A 198 28.18 9.70 41.76
CA VAL A 198 27.22 8.59 41.82
C VAL A 198 27.40 7.74 40.57
N TYR A 199 27.64 6.47 40.78
CA TYR A 199 27.80 5.48 39.74
C TYR A 199 26.57 4.58 39.67
N ILE A 200 26.06 4.36 38.45
CA ILE A 200 25.01 3.39 38.17
C ILE A 200 25.44 2.51 36.99
N LYS A 201 25.35 1.19 37.18
CA LYS A 201 25.42 0.18 36.11
C LYS A 201 24.02 -0.27 35.77
N ASN A 202 23.56 -0.05 34.55
CA ASN A 202 22.25 -0.52 34.11
C ASN A 202 22.22 -1.01 32.65
N ALA A 203 21.25 -1.84 32.31
CA ALA A 203 20.94 -2.26 30.96
C ALA A 203 19.44 -2.05 30.67
N PRO A 204 19.05 -0.85 30.21
CA PRO A 204 17.66 -0.58 29.84
C PRO A 204 17.25 -1.44 28.64
N ASP A 205 16.30 -2.36 28.84
CA ASP A 205 15.79 -3.21 27.76
C ASP A 205 14.46 -2.66 27.21
N PHE A 206 14.51 -2.12 25.99
CA PHE A 206 13.35 -1.65 25.25
C PHE A 206 12.93 -2.62 24.13
N SER A 207 13.54 -3.81 24.03
CA SER A 207 13.27 -4.74 22.94
C SER A 207 11.80 -5.15 22.90
N LEU A 208 11.15 -5.27 24.07
CA LEU A 208 9.73 -5.59 24.18
C LEU A 208 8.87 -4.53 23.47
N ILE A 209 9.11 -3.25 23.76
CA ILE A 209 8.36 -2.14 23.15
C ILE A 209 8.62 -2.10 21.65
N THR A 210 9.89 -2.18 21.23
CA THR A 210 10.28 -2.21 19.82
C THR A 210 9.59 -3.36 19.08
N SER A 211 9.59 -4.56 19.66
CA SER A 211 8.97 -5.75 19.08
C SER A 211 7.44 -5.63 18.96
N GLU A 212 6.80 -5.00 19.94
CA GLU A 212 5.35 -4.79 19.93
C GLU A 212 4.95 -3.77 18.86
N ILE A 213 5.72 -2.69 18.70
CA ILE A 213 5.51 -1.69 17.65
C ILE A 213 5.64 -2.33 16.26
N ILE A 214 6.70 -3.11 16.04
CA ILE A 214 6.92 -3.82 14.76
C ILE A 214 5.77 -4.79 14.48
N THR A 215 5.36 -5.57 15.48
CA THR A 215 4.28 -6.56 15.34
C THR A 215 2.93 -5.92 15.03
N SER A 216 2.59 -4.85 15.76
CA SER A 216 1.37 -4.06 15.53
C SER A 216 1.34 -3.45 14.13
N TYR A 217 2.49 -2.97 13.66
CA TYR A 217 2.62 -2.42 12.32
C TYR A 217 2.47 -3.50 11.23
N ASP A 218 3.10 -4.67 11.39
CA ASP A 218 2.96 -5.81 10.48
C ASP A 218 1.48 -6.24 10.35
N LEU A 219 0.74 -6.26 11.46
CA LEU A 219 -0.69 -6.58 11.47
C LEU A 219 -1.51 -5.54 10.69
N THR A 220 -1.19 -4.25 10.86
CA THR A 220 -1.85 -3.16 10.13
C THR A 220 -1.58 -3.24 8.64
N ALA A 221 -0.32 -3.49 8.24
CA ALA A 221 0.06 -3.68 6.85
C ALA A 221 -0.66 -4.87 6.20
N LEU A 222 -0.82 -5.98 6.92
CA LEU A 222 -1.59 -7.14 6.47
C LEU A 222 -3.06 -6.78 6.20
N ILE A 223 -3.70 -6.02 7.09
CA ILE A 223 -5.09 -5.57 6.93
C ILE A 223 -5.23 -4.70 5.68
N PHE A 224 -4.34 -3.72 5.49
CA PHE A 224 -4.36 -2.88 4.29
C PHE A 224 -4.13 -3.69 3.01
N ALA A 225 -3.17 -4.64 3.03
CA ALA A 225 -2.94 -5.52 1.90
C ALA A 225 -4.17 -6.38 1.58
N ALA A 226 -4.86 -6.90 2.60
CA ALA A 226 -6.10 -7.66 2.42
C ALA A 226 -7.23 -6.80 1.83
N LEU A 227 -7.43 -5.57 2.33
CA LEU A 227 -8.43 -4.64 1.81
C LEU A 227 -8.16 -4.24 0.37
N ILE A 228 -6.91 -3.91 0.03
CA ILE A 228 -6.51 -3.57 -1.35
C ILE A 228 -6.71 -4.78 -2.26
N THR A 229 -6.30 -5.98 -1.84
CA THR A 229 -6.48 -7.21 -2.62
C THR A 229 -7.95 -7.50 -2.86
N LEU A 230 -8.80 -7.36 -1.84
CA LEU A 230 -10.25 -7.52 -1.96
C LEU A 230 -10.84 -6.50 -2.93
N GLY A 231 -10.42 -5.23 -2.83
CA GLY A 231 -10.83 -4.17 -3.76
C GLY A 231 -10.43 -4.47 -5.21
N LEU A 232 -9.22 -5.00 -5.43
CA LEU A 232 -8.75 -5.40 -6.76
C LEU A 232 -9.53 -6.60 -7.32
N ILE A 233 -9.82 -7.61 -6.49
CA ILE A 233 -10.64 -8.75 -6.88
C ILE A 233 -12.05 -8.29 -7.27
N ALA A 234 -12.65 -7.39 -6.49
CA ALA A 234 -13.96 -6.81 -6.80
C ALA A 234 -13.93 -6.02 -8.13
N MET A 235 -12.91 -5.19 -8.35
CA MET A 235 -12.72 -4.45 -9.59
C MET A 235 -12.58 -5.39 -10.80
N PHE A 236 -11.77 -6.44 -10.66
CA PHE A 236 -11.60 -7.47 -11.69
C PHE A 236 -12.91 -8.18 -12.01
N TYR A 237 -13.68 -8.55 -10.98
CA TYR A 237 -14.97 -9.22 -11.14
C TYR A 237 -15.98 -8.34 -11.88
N ILE A 238 -16.14 -7.08 -11.45
CA ILE A 238 -17.04 -6.11 -12.09
C ILE A 238 -16.62 -5.88 -13.54
N SER A 239 -15.33 -5.61 -13.78
CA SER A 239 -14.83 -5.37 -15.13
C SER A 239 -15.05 -6.57 -16.05
N SER A 240 -14.74 -7.79 -15.60
CA SER A 240 -14.95 -8.99 -16.40
C SER A 240 -16.43 -9.21 -16.74
N TYR A 241 -17.34 -8.90 -15.81
CA TYR A 241 -18.78 -9.01 -16.05
C TYR A 241 -19.27 -7.94 -17.05
N THR A 242 -18.82 -6.68 -16.88
CA THR A 242 -19.20 -5.58 -17.78
C THR A 242 -18.71 -5.81 -19.21
N VAL A 243 -17.50 -6.34 -19.41
CA VAL A 243 -17.03 -6.69 -20.75
C VAL A 243 -17.90 -7.79 -21.35
N LYS A 244 -18.25 -8.82 -20.56
CA LYS A 244 -19.20 -9.90 -20.94
C LYS A 244 -20.49 -9.36 -21.50
N GLU A 245 -21.15 -8.49 -20.73
CA GLU A 245 -22.43 -7.89 -21.09
C GLU A 245 -22.32 -6.98 -22.33
N ARG A 246 -21.22 -6.22 -22.45
CA ARG A 246 -20.94 -5.38 -23.62
C ARG A 246 -20.88 -6.22 -24.90
N ASP A 247 -20.12 -7.31 -24.90
CA ASP A 247 -19.92 -8.11 -26.10
C ASP A 247 -21.20 -8.87 -26.50
N GLU A 248 -21.98 -9.35 -25.52
CA GLU A 248 -23.30 -9.94 -25.77
C GLU A 248 -24.25 -8.91 -26.41
N THR A 249 -24.28 -7.68 -25.88
CA THR A 249 -25.09 -6.58 -26.43
C THR A 249 -24.65 -6.20 -27.84
N GLN A 250 -23.35 -6.17 -28.11
CA GLN A 250 -22.81 -5.87 -29.43
C GLN A 250 -23.20 -6.95 -30.46
N GLN A 251 -23.20 -8.22 -30.07
CA GLN A 251 -23.66 -9.30 -30.95
C GLN A 251 -25.14 -9.18 -31.27
N LEU A 252 -25.98 -8.89 -30.27
CA LEU A 252 -27.42 -8.68 -30.48
C LEU A 252 -27.69 -7.49 -31.42
N LEU A 253 -26.98 -6.38 -31.24
CA LEU A 253 -27.09 -5.20 -32.10
C LEU A 253 -26.70 -5.51 -33.54
N LEU A 254 -25.65 -6.31 -33.77
CA LEU A 254 -25.25 -6.73 -35.11
C LEU A 254 -26.33 -7.62 -35.79
N GLN A 255 -26.92 -8.55 -35.04
CA GLN A 255 -28.01 -9.39 -35.55
C GLN A 255 -29.25 -8.57 -35.92
N GLU A 256 -29.59 -7.58 -35.09
CA GLU A 256 -30.71 -6.67 -35.37
C GLU A 256 -30.44 -5.81 -36.60
N GLN A 257 -29.22 -5.29 -36.76
CA GLN A 257 -28.80 -4.55 -37.95
C GLN A 257 -28.86 -5.40 -39.22
N GLU A 258 -28.41 -6.66 -39.17
CA GLU A 258 -28.50 -7.58 -40.31
C GLU A 258 -29.95 -7.80 -40.74
N LYS A 259 -30.84 -8.08 -39.78
CA LYS A 259 -32.27 -8.26 -40.04
C LYS A 259 -32.89 -7.00 -40.64
N TYR A 260 -32.62 -5.83 -40.05
CA TYR A 260 -33.12 -4.56 -40.55
C TYR A 260 -32.63 -4.24 -41.97
N LEU A 261 -31.37 -4.55 -42.28
CA LEU A 261 -30.82 -4.39 -43.63
C LEU A 261 -31.49 -5.30 -44.64
N LEU A 262 -31.74 -6.57 -44.29
CA LEU A 262 -32.47 -7.51 -45.14
C LEU A 262 -33.89 -7.02 -45.43
N GLU A 263 -34.64 -6.63 -44.40
CA GLU A 263 -36.00 -6.06 -44.57
C GLU A 263 -35.99 -4.80 -45.45
N LYS A 264 -34.97 -3.94 -45.29
CA LYS A 264 -34.81 -2.74 -46.10
C LYS A 264 -34.51 -3.08 -47.57
N ILE A 265 -33.67 -4.07 -47.82
CA ILE A 265 -33.34 -4.55 -49.17
C ILE A 265 -34.60 -5.13 -49.83
N ASP A 266 -35.35 -5.97 -49.12
CA ASP A 266 -36.57 -6.58 -49.66
C ASP A 266 -37.63 -5.52 -49.99
N ARG A 267 -37.82 -4.53 -49.11
CA ARG A 267 -38.70 -3.39 -49.40
C ARG A 267 -38.25 -2.59 -50.62
N GLN A 268 -36.93 -2.37 -50.78
CA GLN A 268 -36.39 -1.68 -51.96
C GLN A 268 -36.59 -2.50 -53.25
N LYS A 269 -36.41 -3.82 -53.19
CA LYS A 269 -36.69 -4.71 -54.32
C LYS A 269 -38.15 -4.64 -54.72
N GLU A 270 -39.07 -4.67 -53.76
CA GLU A 270 -40.51 -4.57 -54.00
C GLU A 270 -40.89 -3.22 -54.63
N GLU A 271 -40.32 -2.11 -54.13
CA GLU A 271 -40.53 -0.78 -54.71
C GLU A 271 -40.02 -0.71 -56.16
N LEU A 272 -38.83 -1.23 -56.43
CA LEU A 272 -38.26 -1.28 -57.78
C LEU A 272 -39.08 -2.17 -58.73
N PHE A 273 -39.56 -3.31 -58.23
CA PHE A 273 -40.45 -4.20 -58.97
C PHE A 273 -41.76 -3.50 -59.33
N THR A 274 -42.37 -2.82 -58.37
CA THR A 274 -43.61 -2.06 -58.56
C THR A 274 -43.42 -0.94 -59.60
N LYS A 275 -42.34 -0.16 -59.49
CA LYS A 275 -41.97 0.87 -60.48
C LYS A 275 -41.78 0.26 -61.87
N ARG A 276 -41.10 -0.89 -61.97
CA ARG A 276 -40.88 -1.58 -63.24
C ARG A 276 -42.19 -2.05 -63.85
N ILE A 277 -43.07 -2.70 -63.08
CA ILE A 277 -44.41 -3.11 -63.52
C ILE A 277 -45.17 -1.89 -64.06
N TYR A 278 -45.22 -0.80 -63.28
CA TYR A 278 -45.94 0.40 -63.66
C TYR A 278 -45.44 0.98 -65.00
N HIS A 279 -44.12 1.16 -65.15
CA HIS A 279 -43.53 1.66 -66.39
C HIS A 279 -43.75 0.72 -67.58
N THR A 280 -43.68 -0.59 -67.36
CA THR A 280 -43.79 -1.60 -68.42
C THR A 280 -45.24 -1.75 -68.87
N HIS A 281 -46.19 -1.73 -67.93
CA HIS A 281 -47.62 -1.66 -68.19
C HIS A 281 -47.97 -0.43 -69.04
N HIS A 282 -47.54 0.76 -68.61
CA HIS A 282 -47.80 2.00 -69.34
C HIS A 282 -47.17 2.01 -70.76
N LYS A 283 -46.00 1.37 -70.95
CA LYS A 283 -45.42 1.18 -72.29
C LYS A 283 -46.27 0.27 -73.17
N ALA A 284 -46.76 -0.86 -72.63
CA ALA A 284 -47.63 -1.77 -73.37
C ALA A 284 -48.95 -1.11 -73.76
N GLU A 285 -49.53 -0.32 -72.84
CA GLU A 285 -50.75 0.45 -73.10
C GLU A 285 -50.58 1.41 -74.28
N LYS A 286 -49.48 2.17 -74.35
CA LYS A 286 -49.17 3.03 -75.50
C LYS A 286 -49.07 2.27 -76.82
N VAL A 287 -48.38 1.12 -76.81
CA VAL A 287 -48.26 0.26 -78.00
C VAL A 287 -49.61 -0.31 -78.42
N MET A 288 -50.46 -0.68 -77.47
CA MET A 288 -51.83 -1.09 -77.75
C MET A 288 -52.67 0.04 -78.37
N GLY A 289 -52.44 1.29 -77.94
CA GLY A 289 -52.98 2.49 -78.59
C GLY A 289 -52.58 2.58 -80.07
N PHE A 290 -51.29 2.43 -80.38
CA PHE A 290 -50.81 2.42 -81.78
C PHE A 290 -51.41 1.27 -82.61
N ILE A 291 -51.53 0.07 -82.03
CA ILE A 291 -52.23 -1.06 -82.68
C ILE A 291 -53.67 -0.65 -83.03
N LYS A 292 -54.39 -0.06 -82.08
CA LYS A 292 -55.80 0.35 -82.27
C LYS A 292 -55.93 1.42 -83.35
N ASP A 293 -55.01 2.38 -83.40
CA ASP A 293 -55.02 3.44 -84.40
C ASP A 293 -54.65 2.91 -85.80
N ASP A 294 -53.67 2.01 -85.91
CA ASP A 294 -53.34 1.34 -87.17
C ASP A 294 -54.51 0.50 -87.70
N LEU A 295 -55.21 -0.23 -86.82
CA LEU A 295 -56.40 -1.00 -87.19
C LEU A 295 -57.56 -0.12 -87.65
N ARG A 296 -57.70 1.09 -87.10
CA ARG A 296 -58.72 2.07 -87.53
C ARG A 296 -58.43 2.68 -88.90
N ASN A 297 -57.15 2.80 -89.27
CA ASN A 297 -56.71 3.38 -90.54
C ASN A 297 -56.44 2.31 -91.63
N LEU A 298 -56.93 1.08 -91.42
CA LEU A 298 -56.75 -0.03 -92.34
C LEU A 298 -57.58 0.18 -93.63
N SER A 299 -56.93 0.10 -94.78
CA SER A 299 -57.51 0.27 -96.12
C SER A 299 -56.91 -0.76 -97.08
N GLY A 300 -57.55 -1.05 -98.21
CA GLY A 300 -57.09 -2.07 -99.16
C GLY A 300 -55.64 -1.92 -99.65
N ASN A 301 -55.08 -0.70 -99.60
CA ASN A 301 -53.76 -0.38 -100.12
C ASN A 301 -52.63 -0.48 -99.07
N ASN A 302 -52.92 -0.57 -97.77
CA ASN A 302 -51.92 -0.55 -96.68
C ASN A 302 -51.96 -1.80 -95.77
N ILE A 303 -52.76 -2.82 -96.11
CA ILE A 303 -52.98 -4.03 -95.31
C ILE A 303 -51.66 -4.74 -94.94
N LYS A 304 -50.77 -4.92 -95.91
CA LYS A 304 -49.54 -5.70 -95.72
C LYS A 304 -48.58 -4.99 -94.75
N GLU A 305 -48.48 -3.67 -94.83
CA GLU A 305 -47.61 -2.87 -93.95
C GLU A 305 -48.14 -2.86 -92.51
N ILE A 306 -49.45 -2.71 -92.34
CA ILE A 306 -50.10 -2.74 -91.02
C ILE A 306 -49.96 -4.13 -90.38
N GLN A 307 -50.10 -5.21 -91.15
CA GLN A 307 -49.92 -6.58 -90.65
C GLN A 307 -48.51 -6.83 -90.11
N ASP A 308 -47.47 -6.33 -90.80
CA ASP A 308 -46.08 -6.43 -90.34
C ASP A 308 -45.84 -5.62 -89.06
N ARG A 309 -46.39 -4.41 -88.96
CA ARG A 309 -46.31 -3.57 -87.75
C ARG A 309 -47.05 -4.21 -86.57
N LEU A 310 -48.24 -4.75 -86.80
CA LEU A 310 -49.05 -5.43 -85.78
C LEU A 310 -48.32 -6.64 -85.20
N THR A 311 -47.65 -7.42 -86.06
CA THR A 311 -46.82 -8.56 -85.62
C THR A 311 -45.66 -8.10 -84.73
N ARG A 312 -44.98 -7.01 -85.11
CA ARG A 312 -43.91 -6.42 -84.28
C ARG A 312 -44.43 -5.91 -82.93
N TYR A 313 -45.57 -5.23 -82.92
CA TYR A 313 -46.18 -4.74 -81.69
C TYR A 313 -46.67 -5.87 -80.77
N ALA A 314 -47.29 -6.91 -81.32
CA ALA A 314 -47.71 -8.09 -80.55
C ALA A 314 -46.52 -8.83 -79.92
N ASN A 315 -45.40 -8.96 -80.64
CA ASN A 315 -44.17 -9.53 -80.10
C ASN A 315 -43.59 -8.66 -78.97
N PHE A 316 -43.65 -7.33 -79.09
CA PHE A 316 -43.22 -6.43 -78.02
C PHE A 316 -44.09 -6.56 -76.76
N VAL A 317 -45.42 -6.58 -76.92
CA VAL A 317 -46.36 -6.76 -75.79
C VAL A 317 -46.16 -8.12 -75.11
N SER A 318 -45.91 -9.18 -75.89
CA SER A 318 -45.62 -10.52 -75.35
C SER A 318 -44.35 -10.54 -74.50
N ARG A 319 -43.29 -9.84 -74.94
CA ARG A 319 -42.05 -9.71 -74.17
C ARG A 319 -42.25 -8.91 -72.89
N VAL A 320 -43.02 -7.83 -72.96
CA VAL A 320 -43.39 -7.00 -71.79
C VAL A 320 -44.12 -7.85 -70.73
N ILE A 321 -45.12 -8.65 -71.14
CA ILE A 321 -45.86 -9.52 -70.21
C ILE A 321 -44.92 -10.56 -69.57
N TYR A 322 -43.93 -11.06 -70.32
CA TYR A 322 -42.93 -11.98 -69.78
C TYR A 322 -42.02 -11.32 -68.75
N ASP A 323 -41.52 -10.11 -69.03
CA ASP A 323 -40.64 -9.35 -68.12
C ASP A 323 -41.35 -8.94 -66.81
N MET A 324 -42.68 -8.79 -66.84
CA MET A 324 -43.49 -8.46 -65.65
C MET A 324 -43.70 -9.63 -64.68
N LYS A 325 -43.43 -10.88 -65.09
CA LYS A 325 -43.64 -12.07 -64.24
C LYS A 325 -42.52 -12.31 -63.23
N TRP A 326 -41.35 -11.69 -63.41
CA TRP A 326 -40.15 -11.99 -62.62
C TRP A 326 -39.91 -10.92 -61.55
N TYR A 327 -40.06 -11.31 -60.28
CA TYR A 327 -39.82 -10.44 -59.11
C TYR A 327 -38.34 -10.00 -59.04
N ASP A 328 -37.43 -10.96 -59.08
CA ASP A 328 -36.00 -10.72 -59.30
C ASP A 328 -35.66 -11.08 -60.76
N PRO A 329 -35.27 -10.11 -61.61
CA PRO A 329 -34.82 -10.45 -62.96
C PRO A 329 -33.50 -11.23 -62.83
N PRO A 330 -33.29 -12.28 -63.64
CA PRO A 330 -31.99 -12.95 -63.64
C PRO A 330 -30.90 -11.92 -63.95
N LEU A 331 -29.77 -11.95 -63.23
CA LEU A 331 -28.62 -11.03 -63.43
C LEU A 331 -28.18 -10.91 -64.90
N GLN A 332 -28.46 -11.94 -65.71
CA GLN A 332 -28.21 -11.98 -67.15
C GLN A 332 -29.07 -10.99 -67.96
N ALA A 333 -30.22 -10.51 -67.44
CA ALA A 333 -31.07 -9.51 -68.08
C ALA A 333 -30.56 -8.06 -67.90
N ILE A 334 -29.63 -7.83 -66.95
CA ILE A 334 -28.96 -6.55 -66.71
C ILE A 334 -27.54 -6.56 -67.31
N ARG A 335 -27.32 -7.27 -68.42
CA ARG A 335 -26.10 -7.06 -69.22
C ARG A 335 -26.35 -5.95 -70.23
N ASN A 336 -26.00 -4.73 -69.83
CA ASN A 336 -25.75 -3.66 -70.78
C ASN A 336 -24.53 -4.06 -71.63
N PRO A 337 -24.60 -4.07 -72.98
CA PRO A 337 -23.46 -4.43 -73.83
C PRO A 337 -22.23 -3.51 -73.65
N LEU A 338 -22.35 -2.40 -72.91
CA LEU A 338 -21.25 -1.51 -72.55
C LEU A 338 -20.29 -2.05 -71.47
N PHE A 339 -20.67 -3.06 -70.70
CA PHE A 339 -19.77 -3.68 -69.71
C PHE A 339 -19.33 -5.07 -70.18
N ARG A 340 -18.24 -5.10 -70.95
CA ARG A 340 -17.42 -6.30 -71.18
C ARG A 340 -16.26 -6.29 -70.18
N THR A 341 -16.41 -7.00 -69.07
CA THR A 341 -15.32 -7.62 -68.28
C THR A 341 -15.95 -8.62 -67.33
#